data_AF-A0A843EDM2-F1
#
_entry.id   AF-A0A843EDM2-F1
#
_cell.length_a   1.000
_cell.length_b   1.000
_cell.length_c   1.000
_cell.angle_alpha   90.00
_cell.angle_beta   90.00
_cell.angle_gamma   90.00
#
_symmetry.space_group_name_H-M   'P 1'
#
loop_
_entity.id
_entity.type
_entity.pdbx_description
1 polymer ?
#
loop_
_entity_poly.entity_id
_entity_poly.type
_entity_poly.pdbx_seq_one_letter_code
_entity_poly.pdbx_strand_id
1 'polypeptide(L)'
;MSQEIPAEISAVGLEEWFGSLNDMNKVKVKRYLGCIDTTSKQGFLVDLMVRSSNDANYKLSVIAGEYALAQELSDYERFKVTEAYIDGLFGAEEFGKVKEECCKNLDLF
;
A
#
# COMPACT_ATOMS: atom_id res chain seq x y z
N MET A 1 -24.15 -2.66 10.22
CA MET A 1 -24.15 -3.19 8.84
C MET A 1 -22.72 -3.59 8.52
N SER A 2 -22.44 -4.87 8.29
CA SER A 2 -21.14 -5.32 7.80
C SER A 2 -20.91 -4.65 6.44
N GLN A 3 -19.89 -3.80 6.32
CA GLN A 3 -19.54 -3.24 5.01
C GLN A 3 -19.14 -4.40 4.10
N GLU A 4 -19.83 -4.53 2.98
CA GLU A 4 -19.50 -5.52 1.94
C GLU A 4 -18.04 -5.32 1.48
N ILE A 5 -17.30 -6.44 1.47
CA ILE A 5 -15.91 -6.48 1.02
C ILE A 5 -15.91 -6.47 -0.51
N PRO A 6 -15.25 -5.50 -1.16
CA PRO A 6 -15.15 -5.43 -2.61
C PRO A 6 -14.50 -6.69 -3.22
N ALA A 7 -14.96 -7.08 -4.41
CA ALA A 7 -14.50 -8.28 -5.10
C ALA A 7 -12.99 -8.23 -5.42
N GLU A 8 -12.45 -7.05 -5.74
CA GLU A 8 -11.03 -6.84 -6.03
C GLU A 8 -10.15 -7.13 -4.81
N ILE A 9 -10.64 -6.81 -3.60
CA ILE A 9 -9.93 -7.08 -2.34
C ILE A 9 -9.94 -8.58 -2.04
N SER A 10 -11.09 -9.23 -2.26
CA SER A 10 -11.19 -10.68 -2.10
C SER A 10 -10.36 -11.45 -3.13
N ALA A 11 -10.25 -10.95 -4.35
CA ALA A 11 -9.48 -11.59 -5.42
C ALA A 11 -7.99 -11.76 -5.05
N VAL A 12 -7.45 -10.90 -4.19
CA VAL A 12 -6.04 -10.93 -3.76
C VAL A 12 -5.84 -11.34 -2.29
N GLY A 13 -6.90 -11.81 -1.62
CA GLY A 13 -6.81 -12.30 -0.24
C GLY A 13 -6.46 -11.21 0.79
N LEU A 14 -7.04 -10.02 0.64
CA LEU A 14 -6.82 -8.85 1.52
C LEU A 14 -8.01 -8.54 2.44
N GLU A 15 -8.95 -9.46 2.61
CA GLU A 15 -10.18 -9.27 3.38
C GLU A 15 -9.92 -8.91 4.84
N GLU A 16 -8.98 -9.60 5.48
CA GLU A 16 -8.62 -9.37 6.88
C GLU A 16 -7.99 -7.99 7.07
N TRP A 17 -7.02 -7.63 6.21
CA TRP A 17 -6.41 -6.31 6.22
C TRP A 17 -7.45 -5.22 6.00
N PHE A 18 -8.28 -5.35 4.98
CA PHE A 18 -9.36 -4.40 4.69
C PHE A 18 -10.34 -4.31 5.86
N GLY A 19 -10.69 -5.44 6.48
CA GLY A 19 -11.53 -5.52 7.66
C GLY A 19 -10.99 -4.73 8.85
N SER A 20 -9.67 -4.74 9.04
CA SER A 20 -8.98 -4.02 10.12
C SER A 20 -8.93 -2.49 9.95
N LEU A 21 -9.12 -1.99 8.73
CA LEU A 21 -9.13 -0.56 8.46
C LEU A 21 -10.33 0.15 9.10
N ASN A 22 -10.13 1.40 9.53
CA ASN A 22 -11.23 2.26 9.92
C ASN A 22 -12.12 2.63 8.71
N ASP A 23 -13.35 3.07 8.97
CA ASP A 23 -14.33 3.34 7.90
C ASP A 23 -13.86 4.39 6.89
N MET A 24 -13.13 5.41 7.35
CA MET A 24 -12.57 6.44 6.46
C MET A 24 -11.57 5.84 5.48
N ASN A 25 -10.67 4.97 5.95
CA ASN A 25 -9.68 4.30 5.11
C ASN A 25 -10.35 3.30 4.17
N LYS A 26 -11.38 2.57 4.63
CA LYS A 26 -12.19 1.70 3.75
C LYS A 26 -12.82 2.48 2.61
N VAL A 27 -13.39 3.66 2.88
CA VAL A 27 -13.94 4.55 1.84
C VAL A 27 -12.86 4.99 0.87
N LYS A 28 -11.66 5.36 1.35
CA LYS A 28 -10.56 5.77 0.48
C LYS A 28 -10.06 4.63 -0.40
N VAL A 29 -9.86 3.42 0.13
CA VAL A 29 -9.48 2.23 -0.65
C VAL A 29 -10.49 1.99 -1.77
N LYS A 30 -11.79 2.05 -1.48
CA LYS A 30 -12.86 1.85 -2.48
C LYS A 30 -12.78 2.83 -3.65
N ARG A 31 -12.20 4.03 -3.48
CA ARG A 31 -12.01 5.00 -4.59
C ARG A 31 -10.97 4.54 -5.61
N TYR A 32 -10.03 3.69 -5.21
CA TYR A 32 -8.88 3.30 -6.02
C TYR A 32 -8.99 1.94 -6.68
N LEU A 33 -10.10 1.21 -6.47
CA LEU A 33 -10.28 -0.15 -6.98
C LEU A 33 -10.47 -0.22 -8.51
N GLY A 34 -10.87 0.87 -9.16
CA GLY A 34 -11.10 0.90 -10.60
C GLY A 34 -9.83 0.57 -11.39
N CYS A 35 -9.84 -0.57 -12.10
CA CYS A 35 -8.69 -1.10 -12.82
C CYS A 35 -7.43 -1.31 -11.95
N ILE A 36 -7.60 -1.56 -10.65
CA ILE A 36 -6.47 -1.87 -9.77
C ILE A 36 -5.87 -3.21 -10.15
N ASP A 37 -4.55 -3.35 -10.01
CA ASP A 37 -3.89 -4.63 -10.22
C ASP A 37 -4.39 -5.69 -9.22
N THR A 38 -5.05 -6.73 -9.72
CA THR A 38 -5.54 -7.88 -8.93
C THR A 38 -4.78 -9.17 -9.25
N THR A 39 -3.66 -9.10 -9.96
CA THR A 39 -2.85 -10.27 -10.32
C THR A 39 -2.10 -10.85 -9.12
N SER A 40 -1.80 -10.03 -8.12
CA SER A 40 -1.14 -10.42 -6.88
C SER A 40 -1.47 -9.46 -5.74
N LYS A 41 -1.27 -9.91 -4.51
CA LYS A 41 -1.42 -9.09 -3.29
C LYS A 41 -0.48 -7.88 -3.31
N GLN A 42 0.77 -8.11 -3.71
CA GLN A 42 1.82 -7.09 -3.78
C GLN A 42 1.52 -6.08 -4.89
N GLY A 43 1.12 -6.55 -6.08
CA GLY A 43 0.71 -5.69 -7.18
C GLY A 43 -0.45 -4.77 -6.79
N PHE A 44 -1.46 -5.32 -6.12
CA PHE A 44 -2.58 -4.55 -5.59
C PHE A 44 -2.12 -3.44 -4.62
N LEU A 45 -1.29 -3.80 -3.63
CA LEU A 45 -0.85 -2.84 -2.61
C LEU A 45 0.05 -1.76 -3.21
N VAL A 46 0.92 -2.10 -4.16
CA VAL A 46 1.76 -1.14 -4.89
C VAL A 46 0.91 -0.18 -5.72
N ASP A 47 -0.05 -0.70 -6.48
CA ASP A 47 -0.93 0.15 -7.30
C ASP A 47 -1.80 1.06 -6.40
N LEU A 48 -2.28 0.57 -5.27
CA LEU A 48 -2.98 1.37 -4.26
C LEU A 48 -2.09 2.49 -3.69
N MET A 49 -0.83 2.20 -3.36
CA MET A 49 0.14 3.18 -2.84
C MET A 49 0.39 4.29 -3.87
N VAL A 50 0.66 3.92 -5.13
CA VAL A 50 0.92 4.87 -6.21
C VAL A 50 -0.29 5.76 -6.46
N ARG A 51 -1.48 5.17 -6.63
CA ARG A 51 -2.71 5.92 -6.91
C ARG A 51 -3.11 6.85 -5.76
N SER A 52 -3.01 6.36 -4.53
CA SER A 52 -3.33 7.19 -3.37
C SER A 52 -2.31 8.32 -3.17
N SER A 53 -1.03 8.09 -3.45
CA SER A 53 0.00 9.14 -3.40
C SER A 53 -0.20 10.20 -4.49
N ASN A 54 -0.53 9.80 -5.72
CA ASN A 54 -0.83 10.74 -6.82
C ASN A 54 -2.01 11.67 -6.51
N ASP A 55 -2.96 11.21 -5.69
CA ASP A 55 -4.12 11.97 -5.21
C ASP A 55 -3.86 12.69 -3.87
N ALA A 56 -2.61 12.77 -3.42
CA ALA A 56 -2.21 13.33 -2.13
C ALA A 56 -2.87 12.67 -0.90
N ASN A 57 -3.36 11.43 -1.03
CA ASN A 57 -3.82 10.58 0.06
C ASN A 57 -2.67 9.78 0.68
N TYR A 58 -1.56 10.46 0.97
CA TYR A 58 -0.29 9.86 1.41
C TYR A 58 -0.42 8.93 2.62
N LYS A 59 -1.27 9.28 3.60
CA LYS A 59 -1.52 8.41 4.78
C LYS A 59 -2.08 7.04 4.40
N LEU A 60 -2.88 6.93 3.33
CA LEU A 60 -3.35 5.63 2.86
C LEU A 60 -2.22 4.84 2.21
N SER A 61 -1.37 5.49 1.41
CA SER A 61 -0.16 4.88 0.87
C SER A 61 0.72 4.31 1.98
N VAL A 62 0.98 5.10 3.03
CA VAL A 62 1.77 4.67 4.19
C VAL A 62 1.17 3.43 4.86
N ILE A 63 -0.15 3.40 5.08
CA ILE A 63 -0.83 2.24 5.70
C ILE A 63 -0.71 0.98 4.82
N ALA A 64 -0.86 1.12 3.51
CA ALA A 64 -0.70 0.00 2.58
C ALA A 64 0.74 -0.52 2.56
N GLY A 65 1.73 0.38 2.56
CA GLY A 65 3.15 0.04 2.59
C GLY A 65 3.59 -0.63 3.88
N GLU A 66 3.14 -0.13 5.04
CA GLU A 66 3.40 -0.76 6.35
C GLU A 66 2.86 -2.19 6.40
N TYR A 67 1.65 -2.41 5.87
CA TYR A 67 1.09 -3.76 5.77
C TYR A 67 1.88 -4.66 4.80
N ALA A 68 2.26 -4.13 3.64
CA ALA A 68 3.01 -4.87 2.62
C ALA A 68 4.39 -5.30 3.14
N LEU A 69 5.14 -4.40 3.77
CA LEU A 69 6.48 -4.66 4.31
C LEU A 69 6.50 -5.63 5.49
N ALA A 70 5.38 -5.80 6.18
CA ALA A 70 5.21 -6.81 7.23
C ALA A 70 5.04 -8.24 6.69
N GLN A 71 4.86 -8.40 5.37
CA GLN A 71 4.75 -9.72 4.73
C GLN A 71 6.13 -10.28 4.35
N GLU A 72 6.18 -11.59 4.09
CA GLU A 72 7.32 -12.18 3.40
C GLU A 72 7.32 -11.70 1.94
N LEU A 73 8.42 -11.09 1.53
CA LEU A 73 8.64 -10.54 0.19
C LEU A 73 10.01 -10.99 -0.31
N SER A 74 10.07 -11.37 -1.59
CA SER A 74 11.34 -11.49 -2.31
C SER A 74 12.04 -10.13 -2.42
N ASP A 75 13.34 -10.11 -2.73
CA ASP A 75 14.11 -8.87 -2.83
C ASP A 75 13.52 -7.91 -3.89
N TYR A 76 13.06 -8.44 -5.02
CA TYR A 76 12.41 -7.64 -6.06
C TYR A 76 11.07 -7.06 -5.60
N GLU A 77 10.23 -7.86 -4.93
CA GLU A 77 8.95 -7.36 -4.41
C GLU A 77 9.16 -6.33 -3.30
N ARG A 78 10.12 -6.59 -2.40
CA ARG A 78 10.52 -5.67 -1.35
C ARG A 78 10.95 -4.34 -1.95
N PHE A 79 11.79 -4.38 -2.98
CA PHE A 79 12.22 -3.18 -3.68
C PHE A 79 11.03 -2.39 -4.25
N LYS A 80 10.12 -3.06 -4.96
CA LYS A 80 8.94 -2.42 -5.56
C LYS A 80 8.00 -1.82 -4.51
N VAL A 81 7.78 -2.52 -3.40
CA VAL A 81 6.96 -2.04 -2.28
C VAL A 81 7.61 -0.84 -1.60
N THR A 82 8.91 -0.92 -1.31
CA THR A 82 9.65 0.14 -0.64
C THR A 82 9.67 1.43 -1.47
N GLU A 83 9.86 1.36 -2.78
CA GLU A 83 9.78 2.54 -3.67
C GLU A 83 8.43 3.27 -3.55
N ALA A 84 7.32 2.53 -3.64
CA ALA A 84 5.98 3.13 -3.52
C ALA A 84 5.69 3.64 -2.09
N TYR A 85 6.24 2.97 -1.08
CA TYR A 85 6.12 3.39 0.32
C TYR A 85 6.89 4.69 0.60
N ILE A 86 8.08 4.86 0.02
CA ILE A 86 8.91 6.07 0.12
C ILE A 86 8.13 7.29 -0.37
N ASP A 87 7.45 7.20 -1.52
CA ASP A 87 6.62 8.30 -2.04
C ASP A 87 5.51 8.70 -1.07
N GLY A 88 4.84 7.71 -0.48
CA GLY A 88 3.82 7.92 0.55
C GLY A 88 4.37 8.59 1.80
N LEU A 89 5.53 8.14 2.29
CA LEU A 89 6.21 8.74 3.45
C LEU A 89 6.65 10.17 3.17
N PHE A 90 7.22 10.43 1.99
CA PHE A 90 7.68 11.76 1.60
C PHE A 90 6.52 12.75 1.53
N GLY A 91 5.42 12.38 0.88
CA GLY A 91 4.23 13.22 0.83
C GLY A 91 3.54 13.40 2.19
N ALA A 92 3.72 12.46 3.12
CA ALA A 92 3.27 12.58 4.50
C ALA A 92 4.25 13.36 5.42
N GLU A 93 5.35 13.89 4.87
CA GLU A 93 6.39 14.63 5.60
C GLU A 93 7.14 13.79 6.66
N GLU A 94 7.12 12.46 6.54
CA GLU A 94 7.80 11.51 7.43
C GLU A 94 9.29 11.33 7.03
N PHE A 95 10.02 12.43 6.88
CA PHE A 95 11.35 12.45 6.24
C PHE A 95 12.40 11.58 6.92
N GLY A 96 12.27 11.38 8.25
CA GLY A 96 13.14 10.47 8.99
C GLY A 96 13.03 9.04 8.48
N LYS A 97 11.79 8.55 8.31
CA LYS A 97 11.50 7.22 7.77
C LYS A 97 11.88 7.12 6.29
N VAL A 98 11.62 8.18 5.51
CA VAL A 98 12.03 8.23 4.09
C VAL A 98 13.51 7.90 3.95
N LYS A 99 14.37 8.60 4.70
CA LYS A 99 15.81 8.38 4.63
C LYS A 99 16.19 6.95 4.97
N GLU A 100 15.59 6.39 6.02
CA GLU A 100 15.84 5.01 6.45
C GLU A 100 15.46 4.01 5.36
N GLU A 101 14.25 4.13 4.80
CA GLU A 101 13.76 3.23 3.75
C GLU A 101 14.54 3.38 2.45
N CYS A 102 14.94 4.60 2.05
CA CYS A 102 15.83 4.80 0.91
C CYS A 102 17.17 4.07 1.08
N CYS A 103 17.80 4.16 2.26
CA CYS A 103 19.06 3.47 2.52
C CYS A 103 18.89 1.94 2.46
N LYS A 104 17.84 1.40 3.09
CA LYS A 104 17.54 -0.04 3.02
C LYS A 104 17.31 -0.49 1.58
N ASN A 105 16.62 0.31 0.77
CA ASN A 105 16.31 -0.04 -0.61
C ASN A 105 17.54 -0.03 -1.50
N LEU A 106 18.47 0.90 -1.26
CA LEU A 106 19.77 0.93 -1.92
C LEU A 106 20.60 -0.30 -1.56
N ASP A 107 20.59 -0.77 -0.32
CA ASP A 107 21.37 -1.94 0.10
C ASP A 107 20.88 -3.27 -0.52
N LEU A 108 19.68 -3.29 -1.13
CA LEU A 108 19.17 -4.46 -1.87
C LEU A 108 19.81 -4.62 -3.26
N PHE A 109 20.55 -3.63 -3.77
CA PHE A 109 21.17 -3.63 -5.11
C PHE A 109 22.58 -3.00 -5.15
#